data_AF-A0A453SPH9-F1
#
_entry.id   AF-A0A453SPH9-F1
#
_cell.length_a   1.000
_cell.length_b   1.000
_cell.length_c   1.000
_cell.angle_alpha   90.00
_cell.angle_beta   90.00
_cell.angle_gamma   90.00
#
_symmetry.space_group_name_H-M   'P 1'
#
loop_
_entity.id
_entity.type
_entity.pdbx_description
1 polymer ?
#
loop_
_entity_poly.entity_id
_entity_poly.type
_entity_poly.pdbx_seq_one_letter_code
_entity_poly.pdbx_strand_id
1 'polypeptide(L)'
;LLLKLSSRQITLLLTSIWAQAVSPENTPANYEAIAHTYSLLLLFSGCKASILEALTQSFQVAFALRHYSLTEAELPPSRRRSLFTLATAMTIFSSRAFNVAPLIPICKQMINDKT
;
A
#
# COMPACT_ATOMS: atom_id res chain seq x y z
N LEU A 1 7.12 -25.25 7.51
CA LEU A 1 6.03 -25.01 6.53
C LEU A 1 6.00 -23.50 6.27
N LEU A 2 6.50 -23.04 5.12
CA LEU A 2 6.43 -21.62 4.75
C LEU A 2 5.02 -21.36 4.22
N LEU A 3 4.29 -20.45 4.89
CA LEU A 3 2.97 -20.02 4.44
C LEU A 3 3.10 -19.36 3.05
N LYS A 4 2.27 -19.74 2.09
CA LYS A 4 2.26 -19.17 0.73
C LYS A 4 0.85 -18.84 0.34
N LEU A 5 0.63 -17.60 -0.09
CA LEU A 5 -0.66 -17.13 -0.57
C LEU A 5 -0.81 -17.39 -2.06
N SER A 6 -1.98 -17.89 -2.47
CA SER A 6 -2.38 -17.97 -3.88
C SER A 6 -2.70 -16.58 -4.45
N SER A 7 -2.65 -16.41 -5.77
CA SER A 7 -3.05 -15.16 -6.44
C SER A 7 -4.44 -14.69 -6.00
N ARG A 8 -5.41 -15.60 -5.88
CA ARG A 8 -6.77 -15.27 -5.41
C ARG A 8 -6.78 -14.70 -3.99
N GLN A 9 -6.01 -15.30 -3.06
CA GLN A 9 -5.91 -14.80 -1.69
C GLN A 9 -5.24 -13.43 -1.65
N ILE A 10 -4.21 -13.23 -2.48
CA ILE A 10 -3.53 -11.94 -2.61
C ILE A 10 -4.52 -10.87 -3.10
N THR A 11 -5.26 -11.13 -4.18
CA THR A 11 -6.27 -10.21 -4.70
C THR A 11 -7.30 -9.83 -3.63
N LEU A 12 -7.84 -10.83 -2.92
CA LEU A 12 -8.83 -10.59 -1.86
C LEU A 12 -8.28 -9.78 -0.68
N LEU A 13 -7.02 -10.01 -0.31
CA LEU A 13 -6.37 -9.26 0.77
C LEU A 13 -6.07 -7.83 0.33
N LEU A 14 -5.63 -7.61 -0.91
CA LEU A 14 -5.40 -6.28 -1.47
C LEU A 14 -6.69 -5.47 -1.59
N THR A 15 -7.78 -6.07 -2.05
CA THR A 15 -9.09 -5.39 -2.09
C THR A 15 -9.63 -5.09 -0.70
N SER A 16 -9.41 -5.98 0.27
CA SER A 16 -9.75 -5.72 1.67
C SER A 16 -8.94 -4.57 2.27
N ILE A 17 -7.63 -4.51 2.00
CA ILE A 17 -6.76 -3.40 2.41
C ILE A 17 -7.25 -2.07 1.85
N TRP A 18 -7.65 -2.04 0.58
CA TRP A 18 -8.27 -0.85 -0.03
C TRP A 18 -9.51 -0.42 0.73
N ALA A 19 -10.48 -1.33 0.90
CA ALA A 19 -11.74 -1.05 1.58
C ALA A 19 -11.53 -0.58 3.04
N GLN A 20 -10.59 -1.22 3.75
CA GLN A 20 -10.21 -0.83 5.09
C GLN A 20 -9.60 0.56 5.11
N ALA A 21 -8.67 0.89 4.22
CA ALA A 21 -7.99 2.19 4.23
C ALA A 21 -8.91 3.38 3.92
N VAL A 22 -9.91 3.20 3.05
CA VAL A 22 -10.88 4.25 2.69
C VAL A 22 -12.01 4.41 3.72
N SER A 23 -12.18 3.45 4.63
CA SER A 23 -13.22 3.49 5.66
C SER A 23 -13.19 4.80 6.47
N PRO A 24 -14.35 5.42 6.74
CA PRO A 24 -14.44 6.66 7.51
C PRO A 24 -14.00 6.50 8.98
N GLU A 25 -14.02 5.28 9.50
CA GLU A 25 -13.77 4.97 10.92
C GLU A 25 -12.27 4.86 11.26
N ASN A 26 -11.36 5.05 10.29
CA ASN A 26 -9.94 4.89 10.54
C ASN A 26 -9.34 5.97 11.44
N THR A 27 -8.65 5.50 12.46
CA THR A 27 -7.69 6.28 13.25
C THR A 27 -6.26 6.10 12.70
N PRO A 28 -5.29 6.96 13.09
CA PRO A 28 -3.89 6.78 12.69
C PRO A 28 -3.31 5.38 12.97
N ALA A 29 -3.68 4.76 14.09
CA ALA A 29 -3.23 3.41 14.43
C ALA A 29 -3.76 2.33 13.46
N ASN A 30 -4.95 2.54 12.89
CA ASN A 30 -5.48 1.61 11.88
C ASN A 30 -4.65 1.65 10.59
N TYR A 31 -4.19 2.83 10.16
CA TYR A 31 -3.32 2.96 9.00
C TYR A 31 -1.98 2.25 9.18
N GLU A 32 -1.39 2.29 10.38
CA GLU A 32 -0.17 1.55 10.71
C GLU A 32 -0.39 0.04 10.66
N ALA A 33 -1.50 -0.45 11.24
CA ALA A 33 -1.87 -1.86 11.17
C ALA A 33 -2.10 -2.34 9.71
N ILE A 34 -2.71 -1.51 8.87
CA ILE A 34 -2.90 -1.78 7.44
C ILE A 34 -1.53 -1.87 6.74
N ALA A 35 -0.58 -0.97 7.04
CA ALA A 35 0.77 -1.01 6.47
C ALA A 35 1.51 -2.30 6.83
N HIS A 36 1.41 -2.75 8.07
CA HIS A 36 1.99 -4.03 8.51
C HIS A 36 1.34 -5.23 7.83
N THR A 37 0.00 -5.23 7.72
CA THR A 37 -0.76 -6.29 7.04
C THR A 37 -0.36 -6.39 5.56
N TYR A 38 -0.24 -5.25 4.88
CA TYR A 38 0.25 -5.17 3.52
C TYR A 38 1.68 -5.72 3.37
N SER A 39 2.57 -5.36 4.30
CA SER A 39 3.96 -5.83 4.29
C SER A 39 4.03 -7.35 4.42
N LEU A 40 3.27 -7.95 5.36
CA LEU A 40 3.19 -9.39 5.53
C LEU A 40 2.65 -10.08 4.28
N LEU A 41 1.56 -9.56 3.71
CA LEU A 41 0.97 -10.05 2.47
C LEU A 41 2.03 -10.18 1.35
N LEU A 42 2.85 -9.14 1.15
CA LEU A 42 3.88 -9.15 0.11
C LEU A 42 4.99 -10.15 0.39
N LEU A 43 5.42 -10.30 1.64
CA LEU A 43 6.43 -11.30 2.05
C LEU A 43 5.94 -12.74 1.83
N PHE A 44 4.63 -12.99 1.92
CA PHE A 44 4.03 -14.32 1.75
C PHE A 44 3.41 -14.57 0.36
N SER A 45 3.60 -13.67 -0.62
CA SER A 45 3.04 -13.78 -1.98
C SER A 45 3.69 -14.86 -2.89
N GLY A 46 4.65 -15.61 -2.35
CA GLY A 46 5.67 -16.39 -3.06
C GLY A 46 5.21 -17.43 -4.09
N CYS A 47 5.39 -17.09 -5.37
CA CYS A 47 5.70 -17.97 -6.51
C CYS A 47 6.06 -17.10 -7.74
N LYS A 48 6.91 -17.55 -8.67
CA LYS A 48 7.38 -16.71 -9.83
C LYS A 48 6.25 -16.22 -10.75
N ALA A 49 5.13 -16.94 -10.84
CA ALA A 49 3.98 -16.51 -11.64
C ALA A 49 3.08 -15.51 -10.88
N SER A 50 2.79 -15.79 -9.60
CA SER A 50 2.01 -14.90 -8.74
C SER A 50 2.75 -13.60 -8.40
N ILE A 51 4.08 -13.55 -8.54
CA ILE A 51 4.87 -12.37 -8.18
C ILE A 51 4.60 -11.16 -9.10
N LEU A 52 4.35 -11.38 -10.40
CA LEU A 52 4.07 -10.29 -11.34
C LEU A 52 2.66 -9.74 -11.14
N GLU A 53 1.68 -10.61 -10.90
CA GLU A 53 0.32 -10.22 -10.54
C GLU A 53 0.30 -9.49 -9.20
N ALA A 54 0.96 -10.05 -8.18
CA ALA A 54 1.07 -9.44 -6.86
C ALA A 54 1.80 -8.09 -6.92
N LEU A 55 2.88 -7.98 -7.70
CA LEU A 55 3.57 -6.72 -7.96
C LEU A 55 2.60 -5.69 -8.51
N THR A 56 1.93 -6.01 -9.61
CA THR A 56 1.04 -5.08 -10.31
C THR A 56 -0.09 -4.62 -9.41
N GLN A 57 -0.80 -5.55 -8.77
CA GLN A 57 -1.91 -5.22 -7.87
C GLN A 57 -1.45 -4.44 -6.63
N SER A 58 -0.28 -4.75 -6.08
CA SER A 58 0.25 -4.04 -4.92
C SER A 58 0.51 -2.56 -5.22
N PHE A 59 1.16 -2.26 -6.35
CA PHE A 59 1.38 -0.88 -6.81
C PHE A 59 0.07 -0.20 -7.18
N GLN A 60 -0.88 -0.92 -7.80
CA GLN A 60 -2.21 -0.37 -8.10
C GLN A 60 -2.93 0.11 -6.84
N VAL A 61 -2.98 -0.69 -5.78
CA VAL A 61 -3.62 -0.28 -4.52
C VAL A 61 -2.89 0.90 -3.89
N ALA A 62 -1.55 0.87 -3.84
CA ALA A 62 -0.77 1.97 -3.28
C ALA A 62 -1.00 3.29 -4.04
N PHE A 63 -1.01 3.27 -5.37
CA PHE A 63 -1.26 4.45 -6.19
C PHE A 63 -2.70 4.92 -6.13
N ALA A 64 -3.67 4.01 -6.08
CA ALA A 64 -5.07 4.36 -5.88
C ALA A 64 -5.25 5.10 -4.54
N LEU A 65 -4.59 4.65 -3.46
CA LEU A 65 -4.75 5.27 -2.14
C LEU A 65 -4.11 6.66 -2.11
N ARG A 66 -2.97 6.79 -2.80
CA ARG A 66 -2.32 8.07 -3.01
C ARG A 66 -3.22 9.03 -3.78
N HIS A 67 -3.83 8.57 -4.87
CA HIS A 67 -4.74 9.38 -5.67
C HIS A 67 -5.94 9.82 -4.84
N TYR A 68 -6.61 8.89 -4.15
CA TYR A 68 -7.73 9.15 -3.27
C TYR A 68 -7.39 10.19 -2.19
N SER A 69 -6.21 10.08 -1.58
CA SER A 69 -5.71 11.08 -0.64
C SER A 69 -5.58 12.48 -1.26
N LEU A 70 -5.25 12.61 -2.54
CA LEU A 70 -4.98 13.91 -3.17
C LEU A 70 -6.23 14.54 -3.78
N THR A 71 -7.17 13.73 -4.27
CA THR A 71 -8.35 14.22 -4.99
C THR A 71 -9.59 14.36 -4.12
N GLU A 72 -9.71 13.61 -3.04
CA GLU A 72 -10.93 13.60 -2.24
C GLU A 72 -11.04 14.89 -1.40
N ALA A 73 -11.98 15.74 -1.81
CA ALA A 73 -12.19 17.06 -1.23
C ALA A 73 -12.72 16.97 0.21
N GLU A 74 -13.55 15.97 0.50
CA GLU A 74 -14.23 15.80 1.78
C GLU A 74 -13.38 15.10 2.86
N LEU A 75 -12.16 14.67 2.55
CA LEU A 75 -11.29 14.02 3.54
C LEU A 75 -10.80 15.01 4.61
N PRO A 76 -10.97 14.69 5.91
CA PRO A 76 -10.34 15.43 6.99
C PRO A 76 -8.81 15.50 6.80
N PRO A 77 -8.14 16.63 7.12
CA PRO A 77 -6.69 16.78 6.92
C PRO A 77 -5.83 15.74 7.64
N SER A 78 -6.30 15.19 8.77
CA SER A 78 -5.64 14.08 9.47
C SER A 78 -5.66 12.80 8.64
N ARG A 79 -6.85 12.38 8.17
CA ARG A 79 -7.02 11.18 7.33
C ARG A 79 -6.28 11.30 6.01
N ARG A 80 -6.31 12.48 5.39
CA ARG A 80 -5.55 12.77 4.18
C ARG A 80 -4.05 12.47 4.37
N ARG A 81 -3.44 13.03 5.43
CA ARG A 81 -2.02 12.81 5.74
C ARG A 81 -1.71 11.35 6.04
N SER A 82 -2.58 10.66 6.78
CA SER A 82 -2.40 9.24 7.08
C SER A 82 -2.48 8.36 5.84
N LEU A 83 -3.46 8.60 4.95
CA LEU A 83 -3.61 7.88 3.68
C LEU A 83 -2.40 8.12 2.76
N PHE A 84 -1.95 9.37 2.63
CA PHE A 84 -0.76 9.71 1.85
C PHE A 84 0.48 8.99 2.38
N THR A 85 0.65 8.98 3.70
CA THR A 85 1.77 8.32 4.37
C THR A 85 1.71 6.81 4.19
N LEU A 86 0.54 6.19 4.39
CA LEU A 86 0.30 4.77 4.15
C LEU A 86 0.64 4.40 2.70
N ALA A 87 0.08 5.11 1.73
CA ALA A 87 0.31 4.87 0.31
C ALA A 87 1.80 4.94 -0.03
N THR A 88 2.50 5.95 0.51
CA THR A 88 3.95 6.11 0.30
C THR A 88 4.76 4.97 0.92
N ALA A 89 4.41 4.55 2.14
CA ALA A 89 5.03 3.40 2.80
C ALA A 89 4.81 2.10 2.01
N MET A 90 3.60 1.88 1.51
CA MET A 90 3.25 0.73 0.65
C MET A 90 4.07 0.74 -0.65
N THR A 91 4.20 1.89 -1.33
CA THR A 91 5.03 2.02 -2.53
C THR A 91 6.49 1.71 -2.25
N ILE A 92 7.06 2.25 -1.16
CA ILE A 92 8.46 1.98 -0.78
C ILE A 92 8.66 0.50 -0.46
N PHE A 93 7.74 -0.11 0.28
CA PHE A 93 7.84 -1.52 0.65
C PHE A 93 7.73 -2.44 -0.58
N SER A 94 6.74 -2.23 -1.46
CA SER A 94 6.64 -2.95 -2.74
C SER A 94 7.90 -2.79 -3.59
N SER A 95 8.44 -1.58 -3.65
CA SER A 95 9.67 -1.30 -4.41
C SER A 95 10.86 -2.12 -3.90
N ARG A 96 10.95 -2.34 -2.58
CA ARG A 96 11.97 -3.21 -1.99
C ARG A 96 11.66 -4.68 -2.22
N ALA A 97 10.42 -5.12 -2.00
CA ALA A 97 10.00 -6.51 -2.12
C ALA A 97 10.15 -7.04 -3.56
N PHE A 98 9.96 -6.17 -4.56
CA PHE A 98 10.00 -6.52 -5.98
C PHE A 98 11.22 -5.96 -6.74
N ASN A 99 12.23 -5.43 -6.04
CA ASN A 99 13.46 -4.89 -6.63
C ASN A 99 13.26 -3.72 -7.64
N VAL A 100 12.27 -2.86 -7.40
CA VAL A 100 12.01 -1.62 -8.17
C VAL A 100 12.67 -0.42 -7.50
N ALA A 101 14.00 -0.47 -7.33
CA ALA A 101 14.79 0.49 -6.55
C ALA A 101 14.59 1.99 -6.91
N PRO A 102 14.38 2.39 -8.19
CA PRO A 102 14.24 3.81 -8.56
C PRO A 102 13.06 4.56 -7.92
N LEU A 103 12.02 3.84 -7.47
CA LEU A 103 10.85 4.47 -6.85
C LEU A 103 11.09 4.97 -5.42
N ILE A 104 12.06 4.40 -4.71
CA ILE A 104 12.38 4.75 -3.32
C ILE A 104 12.82 6.21 -3.17
N PRO A 105 13.82 6.72 -3.92
CA PRO A 105 14.23 8.13 -3.81
C PRO A 105 13.11 9.11 -4.20
N ILE A 106 12.29 8.78 -5.21
CA ILE A 106 11.13 9.59 -5.62
C ILE A 106 10.14 9.72 -4.47
N CYS A 107 9.75 8.59 -3.85
CA CYS A 107 8.83 8.60 -2.72
C CYS A 107 9.35 9.42 -1.53
N LYS A 108 10.66 9.34 -1.25
CA LYS A 108 11.29 10.11 -0.17
C LYS A 108 11.30 11.61 -0.45
N GLN A 109 11.56 12.03 -1.68
CA GLN A 109 11.49 13.44 -2.07
C GLN A 109 10.08 13.98 -1.87
N MET A 110 9.05 13.23 -2.28
CA MET A 110 7.65 13.64 -2.13
C MET A 110 7.17 13.82 -0.68
N ILE A 111 7.79 13.15 0.30
CA ILE A 111 7.49 13.38 1.74
C ILE A 111 8.13 14.69 2.22
N ASN A 112 9.29 15.01 1.68
CA ASN A 112 10.08 16.18 2.07
C ASN A 112 9.72 17.44 1.28
N ASP A 113 9.00 17.31 0.17
CA ASP A 113 8.44 18.43 -0.56
C ASP A 113 7.50 19.20 0.37
N LYS A 114 7.91 20.42 0.70
CA LYS A 114 7.10 21.37 1.46
C LYS A 114 5.92 21.77 0.59
N THR A 115 4.78 21.10 0.74
CA THR A 115 3.46 21.69 0.47
C THR A 115 3.14 22.77 1.47
#